data_AF-A0A2V8QMC8-F1
#
_entry.id   AF-A0A2V8QMC8-F1
#
_cell.length_a   1.000
_cell.length_b   1.000
_cell.length_c   1.000
_cell.angle_alpha   90.00
_cell.angle_beta   90.00
_cell.angle_gamma   90.00
#
_symmetry.space_group_name_H-M   'P 1'
#
loop_
_entity.id
_entity.type
_entity.pdbx_description
1 polymer ?
#
loop_
_entity_poly.entity_id
_entity_poly.type
_entity_poly.pdbx_seq_one_letter_code
_entity_poly.pdbx_strand_id
1 'polypeptide(L)' 'TIGFALRNLTSIEQGLGELLRVLKPGGVVAILEFSRPVVPLFRRLVGFYNRYLLPWIGGVLSGSRGAYQYLPDSISK' A
#
# COMPACT_ATOMS: atom_id res chain seq x y z
N THR A 1 2.04 1.42 -18.19
CA THR A 1 1.07 1.44 -17.07
C THR A 1 1.55 0.51 -16.00
N ILE A 2 1.51 0.93 -14.73
CA ILE A 2 1.83 0.09 -13.57
C ILE A 2 0.68 0.16 -12.55
N GLY A 3 0.39 -0.95 -11.87
CA GLY A 3 -0.67 -1.04 -10.88
C GLY A 3 -0.21 -1.81 -9.64
N PHE A 4 -0.48 -1.25 -8.45
CA PHE A 4 -0.22 -1.83 -7.13
C PHE A 4 1.22 -2.30 -6.87
N ALA A 5 2.18 -1.79 -7.66
CA ALA A 5 3.58 -2.22 -7.65
C ALA A 5 4.51 -1.16 -7.04
N LEU A 6 4.05 0.07 -6.82
CA LEU A 6 4.90 1.18 -6.39
C LEU A 6 5.41 0.98 -4.97
N ARG A 7 4.57 0.44 -4.09
CA ARG A 7 4.94 0.10 -2.71
C ARG A 7 6.02 -0.98 -2.60
N ASN A 8 6.27 -1.74 -3.67
CA ASN A 8 7.29 -2.80 -3.70
C ASN A 8 8.63 -2.29 -4.25
N LEU A 9 8.72 -1.02 -4.65
CA LEU A 9 9.97 -0.42 -5.12
C LEU A 9 10.84 -0.04 -3.93
N THR A 10 12.12 -0.41 -4.00
CA THR A 10 13.11 -0.03 -2.99
C THR A 10 13.32 1.49 -2.92
N SER A 11 13.25 2.18 -4.06
CA SER A 11 13.21 3.64 -4.17
C SER A 11 12.17 4.03 -5.21
N ILE A 12 11.21 4.85 -4.77
CA ILE A 12 10.17 5.38 -5.65
C ILE A 12 10.79 6.34 -6.67
N GLU A 13 11.73 7.20 -6.26
CA GLU A 13 12.37 8.16 -7.17
C GLU A 13 13.10 7.45 -8.31
N GLN A 14 13.90 6.41 -7.99
CA GLN A 14 14.61 5.64 -9.00
C GLN A 14 13.64 4.90 -9.94
N GLY A 15 12.60 4.28 -9.39
CA GLY A 15 11.59 3.58 -10.18
C GLY A 15 10.83 4.52 -11.13
N LEU A 16 10.44 5.71 -10.66
CA LEU A 16 9.82 6.73 -11.50
C LEU A 16 10.79 7.26 -12.57
N GLY A 17 12.07 7.41 -12.24
CA GLY A 17 13.13 7.80 -13.18
C GLY A 17 13.26 6.81 -14.33
N GLU A 18 13.24 5.51 -14.04
CA GLU A 18 13.28 4.46 -15.06
C GLU A 18 12.02 4.45 -15.93
N LEU A 19 10.84 4.65 -15.34
CA LEU A 19 9.59 4.77 -16.10
C LEU A 19 9.63 5.96 -17.07
N LEU A 20 10.23 7.08 -16.67
CA LEU A 20 10.39 8.25 -17.52
C LEU A 20 11.43 7.99 -18.63
N ARG A 21 12.55 7.33 -18.32
CA ARG A 21 13.63 7.02 -19.27
C ARG A 21 13.14 6.16 -20.45
N VAL A 22 12.28 5.19 -20.18
CA VAL A 22 11.75 4.28 -21.22
C VAL A 22 10.54 4.86 -21.97
N LEU A 23 10.01 6.00 -21.53
CA LEU A 23 8.85 6.64 -22.13
C LEU A 23 9.23 7.27 -23.47
N LYS A 24 8.44 7.03 -24.51
CA LYS A 24 8.59 7.75 -25.78
C LYS A 24 8.27 9.24 -25.57
N PRO A 25 8.85 10.15 -26.37
CA PRO A 25 8.44 11.55 -26.36
C PRO A 25 6.93 11.69 -26.52
N GLY A 26 6.27 12.43 -25.62
CA GLY A 26 4.81 12.58 -25.59
C GLY A 26 4.02 11.39 -25.03
N GLY A 27 4.70 10.33 -24.58
CA GLY A 27 4.07 9.19 -23.92
C GLY A 27 3.48 9.56 -22.55
N VAL A 28 2.53 8.75 -22.09
CA VAL A 28 1.86 8.92 -20.79
C VAL A 28 2.11 7.71 -19.92
N VAL A 29 2.47 7.95 -18.66
CA VAL A 29 2.57 6.91 -17.63
C VAL A 29 1.35 7.00 -16.73
N ALA A 30 0.55 5.93 -16.70
CA ALA A 30 -0.56 5.77 -15.76
C ALA A 30 -0.16 4.84 -14.61
N ILE A 31 -0.43 5.30 -13.39
CA ILE A 31 -0.08 4.66 -12.13
C ILE A 31 -1.34 4.47 -11.31
N LEU A 32 -1.61 3.24 -10.90
CA LEU A 32 -2.66 2.92 -9.93
C LEU A 32 -2.02 2.40 -8.65
N GLU A 33 -2.20 3.07 -7.52
CA GLU A 33 -1.70 2.63 -6.23
C GLU A 33 -2.62 3.10 -5.09
N PHE A 34 -2.58 2.41 -3.95
CA PHE A 34 -3.30 2.86 -2.76
C PHE A 34 -2.71 4.18 -2.23
N SER A 35 -3.60 5.14 -1.98
CA SER A 35 -3.24 6.42 -1.36
C SER A 35 -3.91 6.56 0.01
N ARG A 36 -3.35 7.45 0.84
CA ARG A 36 -4.01 7.81 2.10
C ARG A 36 -5.26 8.63 1.78
N PRO A 37 -6.42 8.31 2.40
CA PRO A 37 -7.61 9.13 2.23
C PRO A 37 -7.33 10.59 2.56
N VAL A 38 -7.72 11.47 1.64
CA VAL A 38 -7.53 12.92 1.79
C VAL A 38 -8.55 13.50 2.77
N VAL A 39 -9.75 12.93 2.82
CA VAL A 39 -10.83 13.36 3.72
C VAL A 39 -10.51 12.93 5.17
N PRO A 40 -10.43 13.87 6.13
CA PRO A 40 -10.02 13.58 7.51
C PRO A 40 -10.89 12.54 8.22
N LEU A 41 -12.21 12.56 7.98
CA LEU A 41 -13.14 11.59 8.56
C LEU A 41 -12.87 10.17 8.05
N PHE A 42 -12.75 10.00 6.72
CA PHE A 42 -12.41 8.70 6.13
C PHE A 42 -11.04 8.21 6.58
N ARG A 43 -10.06 9.09 6.73
CA ARG A 43 -8.74 8.72 7.27
C ARG A 43 -8.85 8.12 8.68
N ARG A 44 -9.67 8.70 9.56
CA ARG A 44 -9.90 8.18 10.91
C ARG A 44 -10.63 6.85 10.90
N LEU A 45 -11.67 6.71 10.07
CA LEU A 45 -12.44 5.46 9.95
C LEU A 45 -11.60 4.31 9.39
N VAL A 46 -10.85 4.56 8.31
CA VAL A 46 -9.92 3.57 7.73
C VAL A 46 -8.81 3.22 8.72
N GLY A 47 -8.29 4.22 9.45
CA GLY A 47 -7.31 3.99 10.51
C GLY A 47 -7.85 3.12 11.65
N PHE A 48 -9.09 3.34 12.09
CA PHE A 48 -9.76 2.55 13.11
C PHE A 48 -10.00 1.10 12.63
N TYR A 49 -10.50 0.94 11.40
CA TYR A 49 -10.69 -0.37 10.78
C TYR A 49 -9.38 -1.18 10.73
N ASN A 50 -8.30 -0.58 10.21
CA ASN A 50 -7.01 -1.27 10.10
C ASN A 50 -6.38 -1.58 11.46
N ARG A 51 -6.59 -0.73 12.47
CA ARG A 51 -5.97 -0.88 13.80
C ARG A 51 -6.69 -1.87 14.71
N TYR A 52 -8.03 -1.94 14.63
CA TYR A 52 -8.83 -2.69 15.60
C TYR A 52 -9.61 -3.85 14.97
N LEU A 53 -10.26 -3.61 13.83
CA LEU A 53 -11.09 -4.64 13.19
C LEU A 53 -10.24 -5.67 12.44
N LEU A 54 -9.28 -5.22 11.64
CA LEU A 54 -8.48 -6.11 10.80
C LEU A 54 -7.66 -7.13 11.63
N PRO A 55 -6.98 -6.75 12.73
CA PRO A 55 -6.25 -7.71 13.56
C PRO A 55 -7.18 -8.63 14.36
N TRP A 56 -8.34 -8.13 14.79
CA TRP A 56 -9.32 -8.92 15.53
C TRP A 56 -9.96 -9.99 14.64
N ILE A 57 -10.44 -9.61 13.45
CA ILE A 57 -11.02 -10.55 12.48
C ILE A 57 -9.94 -11.52 11.97
N GLY A 58 -8.74 -11.02 11.65
CA GLY A 58 -7.61 -11.87 11.23
C GLY A 58 -7.23 -12.89 12.31
N GLY A 59 -7.23 -12.49 13.58
CA GLY A 59 -6.99 -13.37 14.72
C GLY A 59 -8.08 -14.40 14.95
N VAL A 60 -9.36 -14.04 14.74
CA VAL A 60 -10.50 -14.95 14.90
C VAL A 60 -10.57 -15.99 13.76
N LEU A 61 -10.34 -15.58 12.51
CA LEU A 61 -10.44 -16.47 11.35
C LEU A 61 -9.23 -17.39 11.17
N SER A 62 -8.03 -16.96 11.56
CA SER A 62 -6.80 -17.74 11.33
C SER A 62 -6.50 -18.81 12.38
N GLY A 63 -7.17 -18.78 13.55
CA GLY A 63 -7.01 -19.78 14.62
C GLY A 63 -5.59 -19.87 15.24
N SER A 64 -4.62 -19.10 14.75
CA SER A 64 -3.21 -19.11 15.16
C SER A 64 -2.73 -17.67 15.34
N ARG A 65 -2.52 -17.28 16.60
CA ARG A 65 -1.97 -15.97 17.00
C ARG A 65 -0.58 -15.66 16.42
N GLY A 66 0.10 -16.63 15.79
CA GLY A 66 1.51 -16.52 15.37
C GLY A 66 1.76 -16.05 13.93
N ALA A 67 0.85 -16.29 12.98
CA ALA A 67 1.15 -16.08 11.56
C ALA A 67 0.94 -14.62 11.07
N TYR A 68 0.23 -13.78 11.86
CA TYR A 68 -0.11 -12.41 11.49
C TYR A 68 0.64 -11.33 12.29
N GLN A 69 1.69 -11.68 13.05
CA GLN A 69 2.64 -10.68 13.57
C GLN A 69 3.48 -10.04 12.45
N TYR A 70 3.62 -10.70 11.30
CA TYR A 70 4.50 -10.23 10.22
C TYR A 70 3.84 -9.21 9.26
N LEU A 71 2.50 -9.21 9.18
CA LEU A 71 1.78 -8.32 8.28
C LEU A 71 1.78 -6.84 8.73
N PRO A 72 1.57 -6.52 10.02
CA PRO A 72 1.65 -5.15 10.52
C PRO A 72 3.04 -4.55 10.40
N ASP A 73 4.09 -5.34 10.64
CA ASP A 73 5.48 -4.90 10.54
C ASP A 73 5.87 -4.55 9.11
N SER A 74 5.37 -5.29 8.11
CA SER A 74 5.58 -5.01 6.69
C SER A 74 4.84 -3.75 6.19
N ILE A 75 3.78 -3.32 6.86
CA ILE A 75 2.97 -2.15 6.45
C ILE A 75 3.50 -0.86 7.09
N SER A 76 4.39 -0.94 8.09
CA SER A 76 4.90 0.22 8.84
C SER A 76 6.14 0.90 8.25
N LYS A 77 6.67 0.41 7.12
CA LYS A 77 7.78 1.06 6.40
C LYS A 77 7.29 2.04 5.35
#